data_AF-A0AAW0AQG3-F1
#
_entry.id   AF-A0AAW0AQG3-F1
#
_cell.length_a   1.000
_cell.length_b   1.000
_cell.length_c   1.000
_cell.angle_alpha   90.00
_cell.angle_beta   90.00
_cell.angle_gamma   90.00
#
_symmetry.space_group_name_H-M   'P 1'
#
loop_
_entity.id
_entity.type
_entity.pdbx_description
1 polymer ?
#
loop_
_entity_poly.entity_id
_entity_poly.type
_entity_poly.pdbx_seq_one_letter_code
_entity_poly.pdbx_strand_id
1 'polypeptide(L)' 'YSCTLVVPDSVVGHIVGRSGKGLHQSHDVSGAQLRAYTDKASPLERRVSIRGTDQQVGEALIALGKRFMRK' A
#
# COMPACT_ATOMS: atom_id res chain seq x y z
N TYR A 1 15.64 -2.03 1.51
CA TYR A 1 14.68 -2.68 2.43
C TYR A 1 13.37 -2.98 1.70
N SER A 2 12.69 -4.05 2.10
CA SER A 2 11.39 -4.41 1.55
C SER A 2 10.47 -4.96 2.61
N CYS A 3 9.22 -4.51 2.63
CA CYS A 3 8.17 -5.09 3.45
C CYS A 3 6.90 -5.33 2.60
N THR A 4 5.99 -6.15 3.09
CA THR A 4 4.72 -6.43 2.44
C THR A 4 3.61 -6.35 3.46
N LEU A 5 2.60 -5.53 3.18
CA LEU A 5 1.38 -5.47 3.95
C LEU A 5 0.36 -6.44 3.35
N VAL A 6 -0.29 -7.23 4.20
CA VAL A 6 -1.41 -8.10 3.82
C VAL A 6 -2.67 -7.50 4.41
N VAL A 7 -3.65 -7.22 3.55
CA VAL A 7 -4.85 -6.48 3.91
C VAL A 7 -6.06 -7.18 3.28
N PRO A 8 -7.23 -7.19 3.93
CA PRO A 8 -8.43 -7.72 3.29
C PRO A 8 -8.75 -6.96 1.99
N ASP A 9 -9.15 -7.67 0.94
CA ASP A 9 -9.49 -7.03 -0.34
C ASP A 9 -10.70 -6.08 -0.20
N SER A 10 -11.58 -6.33 0.78
CA SER A 10 -12.69 -5.44 1.14
C SER A 10 -12.26 -4.04 1.59
N VAL A 11 -11.05 -3.89 2.13
CA VAL A 11 -10.56 -2.59 2.64
C VAL A 11 -9.44 -1.99 1.80
N VAL A 12 -8.88 -2.73 0.84
CA VAL A 12 -7.76 -2.22 0.03
C VAL A 12 -8.15 -1.04 -0.85
N GLY A 13 -9.44 -0.89 -1.17
CA GLY A 13 -9.97 0.25 -1.89
C GLY A 13 -9.65 1.60 -1.24
N HIS A 14 -9.59 1.67 0.10
CA HIS A 14 -9.22 2.88 0.84
C HIS A 14 -7.75 3.28 0.60
N ILE A 15 -6.87 2.28 0.45
CA ILE A 15 -5.44 2.47 0.18
C ILE A 15 -5.22 2.84 -1.29
N VAL A 16 -5.73 1.99 -2.18
CA VAL A 16 -5.49 2.09 -3.63
C VAL A 16 -6.16 3.34 -4.18
N GLY A 17 -7.34 3.69 -3.67
CA GLY A 17 -8.13 4.82 -4.11
C GLY A 17 -8.69 4.64 -5.52
N ARG A 18 -9.55 5.57 -5.92
CA ARG A 18 -10.16 5.58 -7.27
C ARG A 18 -9.05 5.60 -8.34
N SER A 19 -9.10 4.65 -9.26
CA SER A 19 -8.12 4.49 -10.35
C SER A 19 -6.67 4.35 -9.90
N GLY A 20 -6.41 3.86 -8.68
CA GLY A 20 -5.04 3.70 -8.17
C GLY A 20 -4.38 4.99 -7.67
N LYS A 21 -5.09 6.13 -7.68
CA LYS A 21 -4.56 7.45 -7.28
C LYS A 21 -4.07 7.48 -5.83
N GLY A 22 -4.71 6.70 -4.95
CA GLY A 22 -4.31 6.64 -3.55
C GLY A 22 -2.93 6.02 -3.37
N LEU A 23 -2.71 4.87 -4.03
CA LEU A 23 -1.41 4.20 -3.99
C LEU A 23 -0.32 5.05 -4.66
N HIS A 24 -0.65 5.70 -5.78
CA HIS A 24 0.29 6.58 -6.49
C HIS A 24 0.72 7.77 -5.62
N GLN A 25 -0.22 8.45 -4.98
CA GLN A 25 0.11 9.52 -4.03
C GLN A 25 0.95 9.04 -2.84
N SER A 26 0.69 7.82 -2.33
CA SER A 26 1.54 7.23 -1.28
C SER A 26 2.95 6.94 -1.77
N HIS A 27 3.11 6.55 -3.05
CA HIS A 27 4.41 6.42 -3.69
C HIS A 27 5.09 7.79 -3.78
N ASP A 28 4.41 8.83 -4.25
CA ASP A 28 4.98 10.16 -4.44
C ASP A 28 5.42 10.81 -3.11
N VAL A 29 4.65 10.62 -2.05
CA VAL A 29 4.97 11.14 -0.71
C VAL A 29 6.17 10.41 -0.09
N SER A 30 6.24 9.09 -0.27
CA SER A 30 7.26 8.28 0.40
C SER A 30 8.55 8.09 -0.41
N GLY A 31 8.49 8.27 -1.73
CA GLY A 31 9.54 7.87 -2.67
C GLY A 31 9.79 6.37 -2.74
N ALA A 32 8.98 5.54 -2.06
CA ALA A 32 9.10 4.10 -2.08
C ALA A 32 8.41 3.51 -3.31
N GLN A 33 8.96 2.43 -3.86
CA GLN A 33 8.27 1.63 -4.86
C GLN A 33 7.12 0.85 -4.19
N LEU A 34 5.89 1.17 -4.56
CA LEU A 34 4.67 0.52 -4.06
C LEU A 34 3.99 -0.31 -5.14
N ARG A 35 3.57 -1.54 -4.83
CA ARG A 35 2.75 -2.37 -5.73
C ARG A 35 1.67 -3.12 -4.98
N ALA A 36 0.43 -2.98 -5.43
CA ALA A 36 -0.70 -3.77 -4.94
C ALA A 36 -1.00 -4.93 -5.90
N TYR A 37 -1.09 -6.16 -5.39
CA TYR A 37 -1.39 -7.35 -6.18
C TYR A 37 -2.19 -8.37 -5.35
N THR A 38 -3.02 -9.14 -6.03
CA THR A 38 -3.79 -10.23 -5.43
C THR A 38 -3.02 -11.52 -5.63
N ASP A 39 -2.90 -12.32 -4.58
CA ASP A 39 -2.34 -13.67 -4.68
C ASP A 39 -3.45 -14.65 -5.11
N LYS A 40 -3.17 -15.50 -6.10
CA LYS A 40 -4.15 -16.50 -6.57
C LYS A 40 -4.49 -17.51 -5.48
N ALA A 41 -3.57 -17.77 -4.55
CA ALA A 41 -3.80 -18.66 -3.42
C ALA A 41 -4.68 -18.03 -2.31
N SER A 42 -4.70 -16.69 -2.23
CA SER A 42 -5.44 -15.93 -1.21
C SER A 42 -6.27 -14.82 -1.86
N PRO A 43 -7.36 -15.13 -2.57
CA PRO A 43 -8.13 -14.14 -3.33
C PRO A 43 -8.84 -13.10 -2.45
N LEU A 44 -9.03 -13.40 -1.16
CA LEU A 44 -9.63 -12.47 -0.18
C LEU A 44 -8.61 -11.49 0.41
N GLU A 45 -7.33 -11.64 0.08
CA GLU A 45 -6.25 -10.82 0.57
C GLU A 45 -5.61 -10.03 -0.58
N ARG A 46 -5.33 -8.77 -0.32
CA ARG A 46 -4.47 -7.96 -1.16
C ARG A 46 -3.12 -7.79 -0.49
N ARG A 47 -2.06 -7.97 -1.27
CA ARG A 47 -0.69 -7.69 -0.86
C ARG A 47 -0.25 -6.34 -1.41
N VAL A 48 0.32 -5.51 -0.54
CA VAL A 48 0.96 -4.24 -0.93
C VAL A 48 2.44 -4.35 -0.60
N SER A 49 3.28 -4.51 -1.62
CA SER A 49 4.73 -4.52 -1.44
C SER A 49 5.27 -3.11 -1.44
N ILE A 50 6.23 -2.86 -0.55
CA ILE A 50 6.92 -1.59 -0.35
C ILE A 50 8.42 -1.89 -0.47
N ARG A 51 9.12 -1.15 -1.33
CA ARG A 51 10.57 -1.27 -1.50
C ARG A 51 11.23 0.10 -1.55
N GLY A 52 12.33 0.26 -0.81
CA GLY A 52 13.09 1.52 -0.74
C GLY A 52 14.15 1.49 0.35
N THR A 53 14.66 2.67 0.72
CA THR A 53 15.47 2.88 1.93
C THR A 53 14.62 2.75 3.19
N ASP A 54 15.24 2.67 4.37
CA ASP A 54 14.50 2.61 5.64
C ASP A 54 13.55 3.80 5.83
N GLN A 55 14.02 5.01 5.49
CA GLN A 55 13.21 6.22 5.55
C GLN A 55 12.03 6.16 4.58
N GLN A 56 12.25 5.74 3.32
CA GLN A 56 11.18 5.61 2.33
C GLN A 56 10.13 4.57 2.77
N VAL A 57 10.56 3.44 3.33
CA VAL A 57 9.66 2.42 3.86
C VAL A 57 8.85 2.97 5.04
N GLY A 58 9.49 3.68 5.97
CA GLY A 58 8.80 4.33 7.10
C GLY A 58 7.74 5.33 6.65
N GLU A 59 8.10 6.24 5.73
CA GLU A 59 7.17 7.21 5.15
C GLU A 59 6.01 6.53 4.41
N ALA A 60 6.28 5.45 3.67
CA ALA A 60 5.25 4.68 2.99
C ALA A 60 4.27 4.05 3.98
N LEU A 61 4.75 3.47 5.07
CA LEU A 61 3.90 2.89 6.11
C LEU A 61 2.98 3.95 6.75
N ILE A 62 3.51 5.13 7.05
CA ILE A 62 2.72 6.25 7.59
C ILE A 62 1.67 6.72 6.56
N ALA A 63 2.07 6.89 5.29
CA ALA A 63 1.19 7.36 4.23
C ALA A 63 0.04 6.37 3.96
N LEU A 64 0.32 5.06 3.92
CA LEU A 64 -0.68 4.01 3.76
C LEU A 64 -1.56 3.89 5.01
N GLY A 65 -0.99 3.96 6.21
CA GLY A 65 -1.70 3.97 7.48
C GLY A 65 -2.76 5.08 7.56
N LYS A 66 -2.40 6.31 7.15
CA LYS A 66 -3.34 7.44 7.08
C LYS A 66 -4.51 7.18 6.13
N ARG A 67 -4.34 6.37 5.09
CA ARG A 67 -5.42 6.03 4.14
C ARG A 67 -6.41 5.03 4.70
N PHE A 68 -5.98 4.09 5.54
CA PHE A 68 -6.90 3.21 6.27
C PHE A 68 -7.82 3.96 7.22
N MET A 69 -7.29 5.00 7.87
CA MET A 69 -8.04 5.77 8.85
C MET A 69 -9.05 6.73 8.23
N ARG A 70 -9.00 6.95 6.90
CA ARG A 70 -9.98 7.77 6.19
C ARG A 70 -11.25 6.92 5.96
N LYS A 71 -12.27 7.17 6.79
CA LYS A 71 -13.63 6.66 6.63
C LYS A 71 -14.21 7.05 5.27
#